data_AF-A0A2V2F3J4-F1
#
_entry.id   AF-A0A2V2F3J4-F1
#
_cell.length_a   1.000
_cell.length_b   1.000
_cell.length_c   1.000
_cell.angle_alpha   90.00
_cell.angle_beta   90.00
_cell.angle_gamma   90.00
#
_symmetry.space_group_name_H-M   'P 1'
#
loop_
_entity.id
_entity.type
_entity.pdbx_description
1 polymer ?
#
loop_
_entity_poly.entity_id
_entity_poly.type
_entity_poly.pdbx_seq_one_letter_code
_entity_poly.pdbx_strand_id
1 'polypeptide(L)'
;HMRERLSDYQEQYGDLYNLEATPAESTTYRLAKHDKRRYPDIITAGGDDGAPYYTNSSHLPVGYTEDVFSALDIQDELQTLYTSGTVFHAFLGEKLPDWKAAANLVRKIAMNYKLPYYTLSPTYSICKQHGYLAGEHYECPHCGEKTEVYSRITGYYRPVQNWNDGKAHEFKDRRTYNIGRSVLTHAGVLHPDAAAPEAEAADLPVRLFATATCPNCKIAAKLLDEAGIPYEKLLVEENRALAESLGLKQAPTLVCGDAKFAGVAGVKDFIAQKEAKVHA
;
A
#
# COMPACT_ATOMS: atom_id res chain seq x y z
N HIS A 1 18.12 -24.41 -6.11
CA HIS A 1 18.85 -24.91 -4.92
C HIS A 1 18.07 -24.87 -3.61
N MET A 2 17.95 -23.74 -2.87
CA MET A 2 17.34 -23.76 -1.51
C MET A 2 15.89 -24.28 -1.50
N ARG A 3 15.04 -23.88 -2.45
CA ARG A 3 13.67 -24.39 -2.57
C ARG A 3 13.60 -25.90 -2.81
N GLU A 4 14.48 -26.44 -3.66
CA GLU A 4 14.55 -27.88 -3.94
C GLU A 4 14.90 -28.64 -2.66
N ARG A 5 15.91 -28.16 -1.91
CA ARG A 5 16.28 -28.73 -0.61
C ARG A 5 15.13 -28.74 0.38
N LEU A 6 14.36 -27.66 0.46
CA LEU A 6 13.18 -27.60 1.32
C LEU A 6 12.13 -28.63 0.88
N SER A 7 11.89 -28.79 -0.42
CA SER A 7 11.00 -29.84 -0.95
C SER A 7 11.46 -31.24 -0.53
N ASP A 8 12.75 -31.54 -0.68
CA ASP A 8 13.34 -32.83 -0.26
C ASP A 8 13.12 -33.06 1.24
N TYR A 9 13.31 -32.02 2.08
CA TYR A 9 13.08 -32.10 3.51
C TYR A 9 11.60 -32.32 3.86
N GLN A 10 10.67 -31.70 3.12
CA GLN A 10 9.24 -31.94 3.33
C GLN A 10 8.87 -33.40 3.06
N GLU A 11 9.38 -33.99 1.97
CA GLU A 11 9.16 -35.41 1.65
C GLU A 11 9.82 -36.33 2.69
N GLN A 12 11.03 -36.00 3.13
CA GLN A 12 11.79 -36.81 4.07
C GLN A 12 11.19 -36.82 5.48
N TYR A 13 10.75 -35.67 5.98
CA TYR A 13 10.35 -35.50 7.37
C TYR A 13 8.85 -35.41 7.58
N GLY A 14 8.06 -35.16 6.53
CA GLY A 14 6.60 -35.03 6.61
C GLY A 14 6.10 -33.69 7.18
N ASP A 15 7.01 -32.77 7.49
CA ASP A 15 6.71 -31.40 7.94
C ASP A 15 6.75 -30.41 6.77
N LEU A 16 6.04 -29.29 6.89
CA LEU A 16 6.11 -28.19 5.92
C LEU A 16 7.28 -27.26 6.22
N TYR A 17 8.10 -26.98 5.21
CA TYR A 17 9.27 -26.10 5.31
C TYR A 17 9.16 -24.95 4.33
N ASN A 18 9.39 -23.74 4.81
CA ASN A 18 9.31 -22.51 4.02
C ASN A 18 10.67 -21.82 3.88
N LEU A 19 10.78 -20.95 2.87
CA LEU A 19 11.91 -20.05 2.68
C LEU A 19 11.44 -18.62 2.99
N GLU A 20 12.04 -18.01 4.00
CA GLU A 20 11.70 -16.67 4.47
C GLU A 20 12.82 -15.67 4.20
N ALA A 21 12.45 -14.48 3.73
CA ALA A 21 13.33 -13.32 3.67
C ALA A 21 13.40 -12.68 5.07
N THR A 22 14.19 -13.26 5.98
CA THR A 22 14.25 -12.89 7.39
C THR A 22 14.44 -11.36 7.63
N PRO A 23 13.59 -10.72 8.46
CA PRO A 23 13.73 -9.29 8.78
C PRO A 23 15.02 -8.91 9.52
N ALA A 24 15.77 -9.85 10.08
CA ALA A 24 17.17 -9.74 10.51
C ALA A 24 17.62 -8.41 11.18
N GLU A 25 16.74 -7.74 11.94
CA GLU A 25 16.94 -6.36 12.43
C GLU A 25 18.26 -6.16 13.18
N SER A 26 18.54 -7.07 14.13
CA SER A 26 19.79 -7.08 14.90
C SER A 26 20.83 -8.01 14.30
N THR A 27 20.39 -9.03 13.55
CA THR A 27 21.26 -10.08 13.02
C THR A 27 22.22 -9.54 11.97
N THR A 28 21.75 -8.64 11.09
CA THR A 28 22.58 -8.00 10.05
C THR A 28 23.80 -7.28 10.62
N TYR A 29 23.60 -6.42 11.64
CA TYR A 29 24.68 -5.76 12.37
C TYR A 29 25.55 -6.75 13.12
N ARG A 30 24.93 -7.69 13.86
CA ARG A 30 25.67 -8.62 14.72
C ARG A 30 26.60 -9.51 13.90
N LEU A 31 26.11 -10.14 12.83
CA LEU A 31 26.94 -11.00 11.99
C LEU A 31 28.10 -10.22 11.36
N ALA A 32 27.82 -9.09 10.71
CA ALA A 32 28.85 -8.25 10.11
C ALA A 32 29.93 -7.82 11.12
N LYS A 33 29.54 -7.47 12.35
CA LYS A 33 30.48 -7.14 13.44
C LYS A 33 31.34 -8.32 13.88
N HIS A 34 30.77 -9.52 13.97
CA HIS A 34 31.54 -10.73 14.30
C HIS A 34 32.49 -11.11 13.16
N ASP A 35 32.04 -10.99 11.92
CA ASP A 35 32.83 -11.35 10.75
C ASP A 35 33.97 -10.37 10.53
N LYS A 36 33.78 -9.05 10.66
CA LYS A 36 34.90 -8.08 10.62
C LYS A 36 35.97 -8.37 11.68
N ARG A 37 35.58 -8.83 12.88
CA ARG A 37 36.56 -9.20 13.92
C ARG A 37 37.37 -10.45 13.58
N ARG A 38 36.73 -11.42 12.93
CA ARG A 38 37.36 -12.70 12.58
C ARG A 38 38.15 -12.62 11.27
N TYR A 39 37.66 -11.82 10.34
CA TYR A 39 38.17 -11.64 8.99
C TYR A 39 38.25 -10.14 8.70
N PRO A 40 39.35 -9.47 9.09
CA PRO A 40 39.48 -8.01 8.97
C PRO A 40 39.28 -7.48 7.55
N ASP A 41 39.61 -8.26 6.53
CA ASP A 41 39.49 -7.90 5.11
C ASP A 41 38.10 -8.17 4.50
N ILE A 42 37.12 -8.62 5.30
CA ILE A 42 35.77 -8.89 4.79
C ILE A 42 35.06 -7.59 4.40
N ILE A 43 34.40 -7.62 3.25
CA ILE A 43 33.60 -6.51 2.76
C ILE A 43 32.22 -6.53 3.45
N THR A 44 31.88 -5.43 4.12
CA THR A 44 30.55 -5.18 4.69
C THR A 44 30.04 -3.81 4.23
N ALA A 45 28.74 -3.55 4.38
CA ALA A 45 28.23 -2.18 4.27
C ALA A 45 28.67 -1.35 5.50
N GLY A 46 28.45 -0.03 5.45
CA GLY A 46 28.88 0.93 6.48
C GLY A 46 30.32 1.44 6.36
N GLY A 47 31.06 1.04 5.31
CA GLY A 47 32.43 1.49 5.08
C GLY A 47 33.44 1.09 6.17
N ASP A 48 34.58 1.76 6.19
CA ASP A 48 35.69 1.43 7.10
C ASP A 48 35.45 1.96 8.51
N ASP A 49 34.96 3.21 8.62
CA ASP A 49 34.77 3.92 9.89
C ASP A 49 33.34 3.83 10.46
N GLY A 50 32.40 3.23 9.71
CA GLY A 50 31.01 3.10 10.13
C GLY A 50 30.68 1.79 10.84
N ALA A 51 29.45 1.70 11.34
CA ALA A 51 28.96 0.47 11.94
C ALA A 51 28.73 -0.57 10.83
N PRO A 52 29.40 -1.73 10.85
CA PRO A 52 29.30 -2.70 9.77
C PRO A 52 27.95 -3.40 9.78
N TYR A 53 27.31 -3.57 8.63
CA TYR A 53 26.07 -4.32 8.52
C TYR A 53 25.99 -5.10 7.21
N TYR A 54 25.10 -6.09 7.18
CA TYR A 54 24.68 -6.76 5.95
C TYR A 54 23.31 -6.27 5.51
N THR A 55 23.09 -6.24 4.20
CA THR A 55 21.76 -5.99 3.65
C THR A 55 20.83 -7.14 4.02
N ASN A 56 19.59 -6.80 4.33
CA ASN A 56 18.57 -7.76 4.70
C ASN A 56 18.23 -8.71 3.55
N SER A 57 18.23 -10.01 3.82
CA SER A 57 17.74 -11.04 2.90
C SER A 57 18.34 -10.91 1.49
N SER A 58 17.49 -10.76 0.48
CA SER A 58 17.88 -10.50 -0.91
C SER A 58 17.54 -9.08 -1.35
N HIS A 59 17.51 -8.11 -0.43
CA HIS A 59 17.34 -6.71 -0.80
C HIS A 59 18.56 -6.18 -1.55
N LEU A 60 18.35 -5.15 -2.37
CA LEU A 60 19.44 -4.37 -2.91
C LEU A 60 20.14 -3.57 -1.79
N PRO A 61 21.44 -3.25 -1.93
CA PRO A 61 22.11 -2.29 -1.07
C PRO A 61 21.31 -0.98 -0.97
N VAL A 62 21.15 -0.46 0.24
CA VAL A 62 20.22 0.65 0.53
C VAL A 62 20.53 1.97 -0.19
N GLY A 63 21.75 2.13 -0.72
CA GLY A 63 22.17 3.28 -1.51
C GLY A 63 22.27 3.02 -3.03
N TYR A 64 21.78 1.88 -3.52
CA TYR A 64 22.03 1.41 -4.90
C TYR A 64 21.40 2.31 -5.99
N THR A 65 20.13 2.70 -5.83
CA THR A 65 19.40 3.53 -6.80
C THR A 65 18.34 4.38 -6.13
N GLU A 66 17.96 5.48 -6.77
CA GLU A 66 16.82 6.32 -6.40
C GLU A 66 15.57 6.03 -7.26
N ASP A 67 15.69 5.16 -8.26
CA ASP A 67 14.57 4.75 -9.11
C ASP A 67 13.92 3.47 -8.59
N VAL A 68 12.66 3.58 -8.16
CA VAL A 68 11.92 2.44 -7.60
C VAL A 68 11.69 1.33 -8.63
N PHE A 69 11.52 1.67 -9.91
CA PHE A 69 11.25 0.68 -10.95
C PHE A 69 12.51 -0.07 -11.34
N SER A 70 13.65 0.60 -11.45
CA SER A 70 14.96 -0.06 -11.56
C SER A 70 15.21 -1.05 -10.41
N ALA A 71 14.82 -0.70 -9.18
CA ALA A 71 14.95 -1.59 -8.03
C ALA A 71 13.98 -2.79 -8.08
N LEU A 72 12.76 -2.57 -8.55
CA LEU A 72 11.73 -3.61 -8.74
C LEU A 72 12.12 -4.57 -9.87
N ASP A 73 12.62 -4.08 -11.00
CA ASP A 73 13.08 -4.89 -12.13
C ASP A 73 14.14 -5.92 -11.71
N ILE A 74 15.03 -5.57 -10.77
CA ILE A 74 16.06 -6.46 -10.26
C ILE A 74 15.52 -7.41 -9.19
N GLN A 75 14.63 -6.95 -8.31
CA GLN A 75 14.21 -7.71 -7.13
C GLN A 75 12.97 -8.58 -7.37
N ASP A 76 12.12 -8.28 -8.35
CA ASP A 76 10.82 -8.95 -8.52
C ASP A 76 10.96 -10.47 -8.63
N GLU A 77 11.78 -10.94 -9.57
CA GLU A 77 11.99 -12.36 -9.80
C GLU A 77 12.56 -13.04 -8.55
N LEU A 78 13.58 -12.46 -7.93
CA LEU A 78 14.25 -13.05 -6.77
C LEU A 78 13.35 -13.11 -5.53
N GLN A 79 12.58 -12.05 -5.28
CA GLN A 79 11.69 -12.01 -4.12
C GLN A 79 10.54 -13.01 -4.23
N THR A 80 10.03 -13.28 -5.45
CA THR A 80 9.00 -14.31 -5.65
C THR A 80 9.49 -15.74 -5.42
N LEU A 81 10.80 -15.96 -5.26
CA LEU A 81 11.35 -17.28 -4.91
C LEU A 81 11.19 -17.61 -3.43
N TYR A 82 10.92 -16.63 -2.56
CA TYR A 82 10.58 -16.90 -1.17
C TYR A 82 9.17 -17.50 -1.09
N THR A 83 9.03 -18.60 -0.35
CA THR A 83 7.76 -19.33 -0.24
C THR A 83 6.94 -18.92 0.99
N SER A 84 7.46 -18.00 1.80
CA SER A 84 6.77 -17.41 2.94
C SER A 84 6.89 -15.89 2.91
N GLY A 85 7.44 -15.26 3.96
CA GLY A 85 7.54 -13.82 4.05
C GLY A 85 8.62 -13.26 3.14
N THR A 86 8.22 -12.35 2.25
CA THR A 86 9.10 -11.37 1.64
C THR A 86 8.42 -10.01 1.62
N VAL A 87 9.20 -8.94 1.52
CA VAL A 87 8.71 -7.56 1.41
C VAL A 87 9.66 -6.73 0.57
N PHE A 88 9.12 -5.93 -0.34
CA PHE A 88 9.87 -4.83 -0.95
C PHE A 88 9.56 -3.51 -0.23
N HIS A 89 10.59 -2.82 0.24
CA HIS A 89 10.44 -1.53 0.90
C HIS A 89 10.65 -0.38 -0.06
N ALA A 90 9.57 0.30 -0.48
CA ALA A 90 9.68 1.57 -1.17
C ALA A 90 9.85 2.70 -0.14
N PHE A 91 11.09 3.01 0.24
CA PHE A 91 11.40 4.13 1.14
C PHE A 91 11.29 5.46 0.38
N LEU A 92 10.30 6.29 0.72
CA LEU A 92 9.88 7.44 -0.12
C LEU A 92 10.50 8.79 0.28
N GLY A 93 11.27 8.84 1.37
CA GLY A 93 11.74 10.09 1.95
C GLY A 93 10.60 10.80 2.68
N GLU A 94 9.75 11.52 1.95
CA GLU A 94 8.56 12.17 2.51
C GLU A 94 7.27 11.45 2.09
N LYS A 95 6.14 11.87 2.69
CA LYS A 95 4.82 11.41 2.23
C LYS A 95 4.58 11.85 0.79
N LEU A 96 3.83 11.04 0.05
CA LEU A 96 3.38 11.43 -1.28
C LEU A 96 2.44 12.64 -1.21
N PRO A 97 2.35 13.46 -2.29
CA PRO A 97 1.57 14.70 -2.30
C PRO A 97 0.10 14.48 -1.93
N ASP A 98 -0.50 13.40 -2.41
CA ASP A 98 -1.89 13.03 -2.14
C ASP A 98 -2.12 11.52 -2.25
N TRP A 99 -3.35 11.11 -1.92
CA TRP A 99 -3.76 9.71 -1.99
C TRP A 99 -3.83 9.17 -3.43
N LYS A 100 -4.01 10.04 -4.44
CA LYS A 100 -4.08 9.62 -5.85
C LYS A 100 -2.69 9.22 -6.33
N ALA A 101 -1.65 9.96 -5.96
CA ALA A 101 -0.26 9.61 -6.21
C ALA A 101 0.10 8.24 -5.59
N ALA A 102 -0.34 8.00 -4.35
CA ALA A 102 -0.16 6.70 -3.69
C ALA A 102 -0.89 5.58 -4.44
N ALA A 103 -2.17 5.77 -4.75
CA ALA A 103 -2.98 4.79 -5.47
C ALA A 103 -2.40 4.47 -6.86
N ASN A 104 -1.93 5.48 -7.59
CA ASN A 104 -1.29 5.31 -8.90
C ASN A 104 0.02 4.54 -8.82
N LEU A 105 0.84 4.80 -7.79
CA LEU A 105 2.07 4.04 -7.57
C LEU A 105 1.78 2.58 -7.23
N VAL A 106 0.86 2.33 -6.30
CA VAL A 106 0.39 0.97 -5.95
C VAL A 106 -0.10 0.24 -7.19
N ARG A 107 -1.00 0.85 -7.97
CA ARG A 107 -1.54 0.28 -9.21
C ARG A 107 -0.42 -0.04 -10.20
N LYS A 108 0.49 0.91 -10.43
CA LYS A 108 1.61 0.73 -11.35
C LYS A 108 2.54 -0.41 -10.92
N ILE A 109 2.82 -0.56 -9.63
CA ILE A 109 3.63 -1.68 -9.12
C ILE A 109 2.87 -3.00 -9.31
N ALA A 110 1.63 -3.09 -8.83
CA ALA A 110 0.83 -4.32 -8.90
C ALA A 110 0.59 -4.82 -10.33
N MET A 111 0.45 -3.92 -11.29
CA MET A 111 0.19 -4.26 -12.70
C MET A 111 1.46 -4.64 -13.47
N ASN A 112 2.66 -4.36 -12.96
CA ASN A 112 3.92 -4.60 -13.68
C ASN A 112 4.86 -5.60 -13.00
N TYR A 113 4.61 -5.93 -11.73
CA TYR A 113 5.47 -6.79 -10.94
C TYR A 113 4.65 -7.84 -10.19
N LYS A 114 5.29 -8.97 -9.84
CA LYS A 114 4.68 -10.15 -9.21
C LYS A 114 4.91 -10.22 -7.70
N LEU A 115 5.75 -9.33 -7.17
CA LEU A 115 6.08 -9.24 -5.74
C LEU A 115 4.83 -9.35 -4.86
N PRO A 116 4.80 -10.31 -3.91
CA PRO A 116 3.60 -10.58 -3.12
C PRO A 116 3.30 -9.49 -2.09
N TYR A 117 4.32 -8.73 -1.68
CA TYR A 117 4.19 -7.69 -0.67
C TYR A 117 5.19 -6.57 -0.87
N TYR A 118 4.70 -5.34 -0.86
CA TYR A 118 5.50 -4.13 -0.89
C TYR A 118 4.89 -3.06 0.03
N THR A 119 5.74 -2.13 0.47
CA THR A 119 5.34 -1.04 1.38
C THR A 119 5.70 0.31 0.76
N LEU A 120 4.83 1.31 0.96
CA LEU A 120 5.16 2.72 0.76
C LEU A 120 5.53 3.32 2.12
N SER A 121 6.81 3.63 2.31
CA SER A 121 7.36 3.97 3.63
C SER A 121 7.98 5.37 3.63
N PRO A 122 7.18 6.43 3.90
CA PRO A 122 7.73 7.76 4.14
C PRO A 122 8.46 7.83 5.50
N THR A 123 9.43 8.72 5.59
CA THR A 123 10.00 9.20 6.85
C THR A 123 9.22 10.45 7.28
N TYR A 124 8.96 10.55 8.58
CA TYR A 124 8.29 11.70 9.18
C TYR A 124 8.83 11.95 10.57
N SER A 125 8.60 13.15 11.10
CA SER A 125 9.08 13.54 12.42
C SER A 125 7.92 13.99 13.30
N ILE A 126 8.02 13.75 14.61
CA ILE A 126 7.01 14.14 15.59
C ILE A 126 7.62 15.14 16.57
N CYS A 127 7.05 16.34 16.61
CA CYS A 127 7.31 17.34 17.65
C CYS A 127 6.28 17.18 18.78
N LYS A 128 6.73 17.24 20.03
CA LYS A 128 5.84 17.18 21.21
C LYS A 128 4.82 18.33 21.26
N GLN A 129 5.15 19.47 20.68
CA GLN A 129 4.30 20.67 20.67
C GLN A 129 3.50 20.80 19.37
N HIS A 130 4.15 20.63 18.21
CA HIS A 130 3.56 20.89 16.89
C HIS A 130 3.03 19.63 16.18
N GLY A 131 3.26 18.44 16.72
CA GLY A 131 2.78 17.19 16.14
C GLY A 131 3.58 16.75 14.91
N TYR A 132 2.86 16.27 13.89
CA TYR A 132 3.43 15.67 12.69
C TYR A 132 4.16 16.68 11.79
N LEU A 133 5.37 16.32 11.37
CA LEU A 133 6.19 17.03 10.39
C LEU A 133 6.54 16.05 9.26
N ALA A 134 6.36 16.46 8.01
CA ALA A 134 6.76 15.65 6.87
C ALA A 134 8.29 15.60 6.77
N GLY A 135 8.87 14.43 6.52
CA GLY A 135 10.31 14.29 6.35
C GLY A 135 11.12 14.14 7.63
N GLU A 136 12.43 14.13 7.45
CA GLU A 136 13.44 13.92 8.48
C GLU A 136 13.89 15.25 9.08
N HIS A 137 13.35 15.57 10.25
CA HIS A 137 13.70 16.74 11.04
C HIS A 137 14.07 16.24 12.42
N TYR A 138 15.30 16.48 12.89
CA TYR A 138 15.72 16.20 14.28
C TYR A 138 15.44 17.36 15.26
N GLU A 139 15.17 18.54 14.70
CA GLU A 139 14.74 19.73 15.42
C GLU A 139 13.48 20.28 14.73
N CYS A 140 12.51 20.72 15.53
CA CYS A 140 11.25 21.24 15.02
C CYS A 140 11.49 22.59 14.34
N PRO A 141 11.04 22.79 13.08
CA PRO A 141 11.23 24.06 12.37
C PRO A 141 10.41 25.21 12.97
N HIS A 142 9.45 24.93 13.87
CA HIS A 142 8.58 25.93 14.48
C HIS A 142 9.05 26.39 15.86
N CYS A 143 9.62 25.51 16.69
CA CYS A 143 10.09 25.86 18.04
C CYS A 143 11.53 25.48 18.37
N GLY A 144 12.26 24.82 17.48
CA GLY A 144 13.65 24.39 17.72
C GLY A 144 13.81 23.20 18.67
N GLU A 145 12.72 22.70 19.26
CA GLU A 145 12.76 21.54 20.15
C GLU A 145 13.09 20.25 19.39
N LYS A 146 13.73 19.29 20.10
CA LYS A 146 14.03 17.97 19.55
C LYS A 146 12.77 17.21 19.16
N THR A 147 12.84 16.53 18.03
CA THR A 147 11.76 15.71 17.45
C THR A 147 12.16 14.23 17.45
N GLU A 148 11.15 13.36 17.41
CA GLU A 148 11.34 11.93 17.15
C GLU A 148 11.21 11.68 15.65
N VAL A 149 12.23 11.09 15.01
CA VAL A 149 12.21 10.79 13.58
C VAL A 149 11.73 9.36 13.42
N TYR A 150 10.59 9.15 12.79
CA TYR A 150 10.03 7.83 12.54
C TYR A 150 10.30 7.42 11.10
N SER A 151 10.84 6.21 10.95
CA SER A 151 10.89 5.50 9.68
C SER A 151 10.60 4.03 9.91
N ARG A 152 10.40 3.28 8.83
CA ARG A 152 10.27 1.82 8.91
C ARG A 152 11.67 1.22 9.02
N ILE A 153 11.90 0.45 10.08
CA ILE A 153 13.19 -0.24 10.30
C ILE A 153 13.31 -1.41 9.34
N THR A 154 12.43 -2.40 9.49
CA THR A 154 12.21 -3.52 8.58
C THR A 154 10.72 -3.81 8.52
N GLY A 155 10.10 -4.27 9.62
CA GLY A 155 8.68 -4.65 9.65
C GLY A 155 7.72 -3.54 10.06
N TYR A 156 8.14 -2.56 10.87
CA TYR A 156 7.25 -1.58 11.51
C TYR A 156 7.94 -0.21 11.69
N TYR A 157 7.15 0.82 12.03
CA TYR A 157 7.66 2.15 12.31
C TYR A 157 8.22 2.24 13.73
N ARG A 158 9.41 2.83 13.85
CA ARG A 158 10.07 3.07 15.14
C ARG A 158 10.94 4.32 15.05
N PRO A 159 11.09 5.10 16.15
CA PRO A 159 12.02 6.22 16.17
C PRO A 159 13.43 5.75 15.79
N VAL A 160 14.05 6.42 14.80
CA VAL A 160 15.41 6.13 14.32
C VAL A 160 16.42 6.25 15.46
N GLN A 161 16.19 7.17 16.39
CA GLN A 161 16.99 7.34 17.61
C GLN A 161 17.06 6.07 18.49
N ASN A 162 16.11 5.15 18.34
CA ASN A 162 16.02 3.91 19.11
C ASN A 162 16.53 2.69 18.34
N TRP A 163 17.13 2.88 17.16
CA TRP A 163 17.65 1.78 16.34
C TRP A 163 19.05 1.38 16.83
N ASN A 164 19.46 0.13 16.56
CA ASN A 164 20.82 -0.31 16.84
C ASN A 164 21.83 0.37 15.88
N ASP A 165 23.12 0.38 16.23
CA ASP A 165 24.16 1.10 15.47
C ASP A 165 24.14 0.75 13.97
N GLY A 166 24.02 -0.54 13.62
CA GLY A 166 24.02 -0.97 12.23
C GLY A 166 22.77 -0.51 11.47
N LYS A 167 21.60 -0.53 12.11
CA LYS A 167 20.36 -0.02 11.49
C LYS A 167 20.35 1.50 11.39
N ALA A 168 20.88 2.21 12.38
CA ALA A 168 21.07 3.66 12.31
C ALA A 168 22.05 4.04 11.18
N HIS A 169 23.11 3.25 10.98
CA HIS A 169 24.05 3.45 9.88
C HIS A 169 23.44 3.10 8.52
N GLU A 170 22.70 1.99 8.42
CA GLU A 170 21.94 1.63 7.23
C GLU A 170 20.96 2.74 6.84
N PHE A 171 20.28 3.35 7.81
CA PHE A 171 19.38 4.47 7.56
C PHE A 171 20.13 5.69 6.99
N LYS A 172 21.32 5.98 7.51
CA LYS A 172 22.19 7.06 7.01
C LYS A 172 22.65 6.82 5.57
N ASP A 173 22.99 5.57 5.23
CA ASP A 173 23.47 5.18 3.90
C ASP A 173 22.32 5.06 2.88
N ARG A 174 21.07 5.06 3.36
CA ARG A 174 19.88 4.82 2.55
C ARG A 174 19.63 5.99 1.59
N ARG A 175 19.50 5.66 0.30
CA ARG A 175 18.89 6.56 -0.69
C ARG A 175 17.41 6.26 -0.78
N THR A 176 16.59 7.29 -0.67
CA THR A 176 15.14 7.18 -0.80
C THR A 176 14.74 7.25 -2.26
N TYR A 177 13.69 6.53 -2.64
CA TYR A 177 13.19 6.54 -3.99
C TYR A 177 12.54 7.87 -4.35
N ASN A 178 12.93 8.42 -5.49
CA ASN A 178 12.34 9.60 -6.06
C ASN A 178 11.25 9.20 -7.05
N ILE A 179 10.01 9.14 -6.58
CA ILE A 179 8.86 8.72 -7.40
C ILE A 179 8.64 9.63 -8.61
N GLY A 180 8.97 10.93 -8.50
CA GLY A 180 8.85 11.88 -9.61
C GLY A 180 9.87 11.66 -10.73
N ARG A 181 10.99 10.96 -10.45
CA ARG A 181 12.04 10.62 -11.43
C ARG A 181 12.09 9.14 -11.79
N SER A 182 11.34 8.31 -11.09
CA SER A 182 11.31 6.87 -11.32
C SER A 182 10.54 6.56 -12.60
N VAL A 183 11.12 5.74 -13.48
CA VAL A 183 10.54 5.41 -14.79
C VAL A 183 10.49 3.91 -15.00
N LEU A 184 9.39 3.41 -15.56
CA LEU A 184 9.34 2.02 -16.04
C LEU A 184 10.31 1.85 -17.20
N THR A 185 11.00 0.72 -17.23
CA THR A 185 11.99 0.40 -18.27
C THR A 185 11.35 -0.15 -19.55
N HIS A 186 10.05 -0.42 -19.52
CA HIS A 186 9.28 -0.93 -20.65
C HIS A 186 8.01 -0.11 -20.89
N ALA A 187 7.42 -0.27 -22.07
CA ALA A 187 6.11 0.27 -22.41
C ALA A 187 4.99 -0.74 -22.11
N GLY A 188 3.79 -0.24 -21.81
CA GLY A 188 2.62 -1.06 -21.55
C GLY A 188 2.62 -1.72 -20.17
N VAL A 189 1.56 -2.47 -19.89
CA VAL A 189 1.34 -3.21 -18.63
C VAL A 189 1.73 -4.67 -18.83
N LEU A 190 2.60 -5.23 -17.97
CA LEU A 190 3.03 -6.64 -18.10
C LEU A 190 2.02 -7.64 -17.56
N HIS A 191 1.26 -7.27 -16.53
CA HIS A 191 0.27 -8.11 -15.87
C HIS A 191 -1.09 -7.39 -15.83
N PRO A 192 -1.78 -7.28 -16.98
CA PRO A 192 -3.09 -6.62 -17.04
C PRO A 192 -4.13 -7.35 -16.18
N ASP A 193 -4.00 -8.66 -16.05
CA ASP A 193 -4.89 -9.51 -15.23
C ASP A 193 -4.64 -9.36 -13.72
N ALA A 194 -3.51 -8.73 -13.32
CA ALA A 194 -3.22 -8.38 -11.92
C ALA A 194 -3.87 -7.05 -11.51
N ALA A 195 -4.47 -6.32 -12.46
CA ALA A 195 -5.56 -5.46 -12.09
C ALA A 195 -6.55 -6.33 -11.32
N ALA A 196 -6.91 -5.95 -10.08
CA ALA A 196 -8.18 -6.41 -9.54
C ALA A 196 -9.16 -6.29 -10.70
N PRO A 197 -9.97 -7.34 -11.02
CA PRO A 197 -10.96 -7.22 -12.08
C PRO A 197 -11.53 -5.85 -11.87
N GLU A 198 -11.44 -5.01 -12.90
CA GLU A 198 -12.07 -3.72 -12.80
C GLU A 198 -13.40 -4.07 -12.14
N ALA A 199 -13.73 -3.42 -11.04
CA ALA A 199 -15.14 -3.25 -10.86
C ALA A 199 -15.51 -2.42 -12.10
N GLU A 200 -15.68 -3.06 -13.28
CA GLU A 200 -16.99 -3.34 -13.80
C GLU A 200 -17.97 -3.06 -12.65
N ALA A 201 -18.19 -1.76 -12.44
CA ALA A 201 -19.46 -1.24 -12.81
C ALA A 201 -19.82 -1.78 -14.21
N ALA A 202 -20.09 -3.10 -14.29
CA ALA A 202 -21.31 -3.56 -14.90
C ALA A 202 -22.32 -2.52 -14.48
N ASP A 203 -23.08 -1.99 -15.43
CA ASP A 203 -24.24 -1.17 -15.13
C ASP A 203 -25.19 -2.00 -14.27
N LEU A 204 -24.84 -2.10 -12.98
CA LEU A 204 -25.57 -2.81 -11.98
C LEU A 204 -26.87 -2.04 -11.90
N PRO A 205 -28.01 -2.72 -12.10
CA PRO A 205 -29.27 -2.05 -12.24
C PRO A 205 -29.49 -1.18 -11.01
N VAL A 206 -29.60 0.12 -11.25
CA VAL A 206 -29.87 1.10 -10.21
C VAL A 206 -31.35 0.99 -9.89
N ARG A 207 -31.69 0.66 -8.64
CA ARG A 207 -33.09 0.54 -8.19
C ARG A 207 -33.42 1.63 -7.19
N LEU A 208 -34.41 2.44 -7.48
CA LEU A 208 -34.94 3.42 -6.54
C LEU A 208 -36.18 2.85 -5.85
N PHE A 209 -36.03 2.47 -4.57
CA PHE A 209 -37.15 2.07 -3.74
C PHE A 209 -37.87 3.31 -3.23
N ALA A 210 -39.14 3.46 -3.62
CA ALA A 210 -40.00 4.58 -3.31
C ALA A 210 -41.31 4.12 -2.64
N THR A 211 -42.04 5.05 -2.03
CA THR A 211 -43.42 4.80 -1.57
C THR A 211 -44.40 5.71 -2.32
N ALA A 212 -45.65 5.29 -2.43
CA ALA A 212 -46.64 5.92 -3.32
C ALA A 212 -46.90 7.41 -2.98
N THR A 213 -46.78 7.78 -1.71
CA THR A 213 -47.14 9.10 -1.19
C THR A 213 -45.95 9.96 -0.76
N CYS A 214 -44.70 9.51 -0.95
CA CYS A 214 -43.53 10.22 -0.42
C CYS A 214 -43.02 11.36 -1.32
N PRO A 215 -43.02 12.62 -0.85
CA PRO A 215 -42.49 13.77 -1.62
C PRO A 215 -40.99 13.65 -1.90
N ASN A 216 -40.21 13.14 -0.94
CA ASN A 216 -38.77 12.92 -1.10
C ASN A 216 -38.45 11.89 -2.18
N CYS A 217 -39.34 10.92 -2.43
CA CYS A 217 -39.18 9.96 -3.53
C CYS A 217 -39.31 10.64 -4.91
N LYS A 218 -40.18 11.66 -5.03
CA LYS A 218 -40.31 12.44 -6.27
C LYS A 218 -39.05 13.28 -6.53
N ILE A 219 -38.49 13.87 -5.47
CA ILE A 219 -37.24 14.64 -5.55
C ILE A 219 -36.08 13.72 -5.96
N ALA A 220 -35.95 12.56 -5.32
CA ALA A 220 -34.91 11.58 -5.65
C ALA A 220 -34.99 11.09 -7.11
N ALA A 221 -36.19 10.76 -7.60
CA ALA A 221 -36.41 10.39 -8.99
C ALA A 221 -35.98 11.51 -9.95
N LYS A 222 -36.42 12.75 -9.69
CA LYS A 222 -36.08 13.92 -10.50
C LYS A 222 -34.57 14.16 -10.57
N LEU A 223 -33.84 13.99 -9.45
CA LEU A 223 -32.39 14.16 -9.44
C LEU A 223 -31.67 13.11 -10.30
N LEU A 224 -32.16 11.88 -10.33
CA LEU A 224 -31.60 10.82 -11.18
C LEU A 224 -31.92 11.08 -12.66
N ASP A 225 -33.15 11.54 -12.96
CA ASP A 225 -33.57 11.93 -14.31
C ASP A 225 -32.71 13.10 -14.84
N GLU A 226 -32.48 14.13 -14.02
CA GLU A 226 -31.63 15.30 -14.36
C GLU A 226 -30.16 14.92 -14.57
N ALA A 227 -29.67 13.92 -13.82
CA ALA A 227 -28.32 13.39 -13.95
C ALA A 227 -28.16 12.38 -15.12
N GLY A 228 -29.25 12.06 -15.84
CA GLY A 228 -29.21 11.10 -16.95
C GLY A 228 -28.88 9.67 -16.54
N ILE A 229 -29.10 9.30 -15.28
CA ILE A 229 -28.77 7.96 -14.78
C ILE A 229 -29.99 7.04 -14.98
N PRO A 230 -29.88 5.92 -15.72
CA PRO A 230 -30.97 4.96 -15.85
C PRO A 230 -31.22 4.25 -14.52
N TYR A 231 -32.49 4.16 -14.10
CA TYR A 231 -32.91 3.44 -12.89
C TYR A 231 -34.27 2.76 -13.05
N GLU A 232 -34.47 1.69 -12.29
CA GLU A 232 -35.76 1.02 -12.11
C GLU A 232 -36.40 1.55 -10.82
N LYS A 233 -37.62 2.09 -10.93
CA LYS A 233 -38.38 2.57 -9.77
C LYS A 233 -39.26 1.45 -9.23
N LEU A 234 -39.05 1.06 -7.97
CA LEU A 234 -39.84 0.03 -7.29
C LEU A 234 -40.61 0.64 -6.13
N LEU A 235 -41.93 0.37 -6.06
CA LEU A 235 -42.72 0.71 -4.89
C LEU A 235 -42.48 -0.32 -3.79
N VAL A 236 -42.12 0.15 -2.59
CA VAL A 236 -41.86 -0.70 -1.42
C VAL A 236 -43.10 -1.52 -1.06
N GLU A 237 -44.29 -0.95 -1.25
CA GLU A 237 -45.56 -1.59 -0.96
C GLU A 237 -45.80 -2.83 -1.84
N GLU A 238 -45.32 -2.80 -3.09
CA GLU A 238 -45.45 -3.88 -4.08
C GLU A 238 -44.28 -4.86 -4.02
N ASN A 239 -43.15 -4.47 -3.40
CA ASN A 239 -41.89 -5.22 -3.38
C ASN A 239 -41.39 -5.48 -1.95
N ARG A 240 -42.30 -5.72 -0.99
CA ARG A 240 -41.96 -5.81 0.45
C ARG A 240 -40.91 -6.86 0.77
N ALA A 241 -41.06 -8.08 0.24
CA ALA A 241 -40.11 -9.16 0.48
C ALA A 241 -38.68 -8.81 0.01
N LEU A 242 -38.57 -8.13 -1.13
CA LEU A 242 -37.30 -7.66 -1.66
C LEU A 242 -36.73 -6.54 -0.78
N ALA A 243 -37.54 -5.55 -0.40
CA ALA A 243 -37.11 -4.45 0.47
C ALA A 243 -36.64 -4.94 1.86
N GLU A 244 -37.31 -5.94 2.43
CA GLU A 244 -36.93 -6.59 3.69
C GLU A 244 -35.63 -7.38 3.56
N SER A 245 -35.48 -8.17 2.50
CA SER A 245 -34.24 -8.92 2.23
C SER A 245 -33.01 -8.00 2.07
N LEU A 246 -33.23 -6.80 1.52
CA LEU A 246 -32.22 -5.76 1.38
C LEU A 246 -32.08 -4.90 2.65
N GLY A 247 -32.85 -5.14 3.71
CA GLY A 247 -32.76 -4.41 4.97
C GLY A 247 -33.08 -2.91 4.84
N LEU A 248 -33.96 -2.53 3.91
CA LEU A 248 -34.32 -1.14 3.68
C LEU A 248 -35.20 -0.62 4.81
N LYS A 249 -34.74 0.42 5.50
CA LYS A 249 -35.44 1.01 6.66
C LYS A 249 -36.23 2.28 6.34
N GLN A 250 -36.03 2.86 5.15
CA GLN A 250 -36.69 4.11 4.74
C GLN A 250 -36.81 4.22 3.22
N ALA A 251 -37.72 5.07 2.76
CA ALA A 251 -37.87 5.47 1.37
C ALA A 251 -37.76 7.01 1.23
N PRO A 252 -37.07 7.56 0.21
CA PRO A 252 -36.41 6.83 -0.87
C PRO A 252 -35.11 6.14 -0.41
N THR A 253 -34.79 4.98 -0.98
CA THR A 253 -33.44 4.39 -0.90
C THR A 253 -33.02 3.89 -2.28
N LEU A 254 -31.85 4.33 -2.74
CA LEU A 254 -31.25 3.87 -3.98
C LEU A 254 -30.36 2.65 -3.70
N VAL A 255 -30.46 1.63 -4.54
CA VAL A 255 -29.65 0.42 -4.44
C VAL A 255 -28.92 0.21 -5.76
N CYS A 256 -27.60 0.00 -5.71
CA CYS A 256 -26.77 -0.31 -6.86
C CYS A 256 -25.77 -1.40 -6.44
N GLY A 257 -25.98 -2.63 -6.92
CA GLY A 257 -25.30 -3.80 -6.36
C GLY A 257 -25.61 -3.97 -4.87
N ASP A 258 -24.56 -4.07 -4.05
CA ASP A 258 -24.67 -4.15 -2.59
C ASP A 258 -24.72 -2.77 -1.90
N ALA A 259 -24.48 -1.68 -2.63
CA ALA A 259 -24.46 -0.34 -2.09
C ALA A 259 -25.87 0.23 -1.93
N LYS A 260 -26.11 0.92 -0.81
CA LYS A 260 -27.42 1.49 -0.44
C LYS A 260 -27.25 2.96 -0.06
N PHE A 261 -28.05 3.81 -0.68
CA PHE A 261 -28.00 5.26 -0.48
C PHE A 261 -29.37 5.75 -0.03
N ALA A 262 -29.48 6.09 1.24
CA ALA A 262 -30.76 6.34 1.87
C ALA A 262 -31.11 7.84 1.89
N GLY A 263 -32.36 8.16 1.57
CA GLY A 263 -32.86 9.54 1.47
C GLY A 263 -32.35 10.29 0.24
N VAL A 264 -32.80 11.55 0.10
CA VAL A 264 -32.40 12.42 -1.02
C VAL A 264 -30.91 12.77 -0.96
N ALA A 265 -30.33 12.92 0.24
CA ALA A 265 -28.91 13.18 0.42
C ALA A 265 -28.06 12.03 -0.14
N GLY A 266 -28.39 10.78 0.21
CA GLY A 266 -27.68 9.62 -0.34
C GLY A 266 -27.77 9.53 -1.87
N VAL A 267 -28.90 9.90 -2.47
CA VAL A 267 -29.04 9.94 -3.94
C VAL A 267 -28.08 10.96 -4.56
N LYS A 268 -27.92 12.14 -3.94
CA LYS A 268 -26.93 13.15 -4.40
C LYS A 268 -25.50 12.64 -4.29
N ASP A 269 -25.17 11.96 -3.19
CA ASP A 269 -23.85 11.37 -3.00
C ASP A 269 -23.54 10.32 -4.07
N PHE A 270 -24.53 9.50 -4.45
CA PHE A 270 -24.40 8.54 -5.54
C PHE A 270 -24.16 9.21 -6.90
N ILE A 271 -24.90 10.27 -7.21
CA ILE A 271 -24.71 11.05 -8.45
C ILE A 271 -23.30 11.62 -8.50
N ALA A 272 -22.84 12.27 -7.42
CA ALA A 272 -21.49 12.82 -7.35
C ALA A 272 -20.40 11.74 -7.50
N GLN A 273 -20.62 10.55 -6.94
CA GLN A 273 -19.71 9.41 -7.11
C GLN A 273 -19.65 8.88 -8.56
N LYS A 274 -20.77 8.95 -9.31
CA LYS A 274 -20.83 8.56 -10.72
C LYS A 274 -20.20 9.64 -11.63
N GLU A 275 -20.49 10.91 -11.41
CA GLU A 275 -19.90 12.02 -12.18
C GLU A 275 -18.37 12.10 -12.03
N ALA A 276 -17.86 11.91 -10.80
CA ALA A 276 -16.42 11.87 -10.53
C ALA A 276 -15.68 10.74 -11.26
N LYS A 277 -16.39 9.67 -11.67
CA LYS A 277 -15.83 8.55 -12.44
C LYS A 277 -15.85 8.79 -13.95
N VAL A 278 -16.76 9.62 -14.47
CA VAL A 278 -16.84 9.94 -15.91
C VAL A 278 -15.74 10.92 -16.33
N HIS A 279 -15.24 11.72 -15.39
CA HIS A 279 -14.19 12.72 -15.61
C HIS A 279 -12.78 12.27 -15.16
N ALA A 280 -12.61 11.01 -14.76
CA ALA A 280 -11.33 10.41 -14.35
C ALA A 280 -10.80 9.46 -15.42
#